data_AF-A0A9D4PYP1-F1
#
_entry.id   AF-A0A9D4PYP1-F1
#
_cell.length_a   1.000
_cell.length_b   1.000
_cell.length_c   1.000
_cell.angle_alpha   90.00
_cell.angle_beta   90.00
_cell.angle_gamma   90.00
#
_symmetry.space_group_name_H-M   'P 1'
#
loop_
_entity.id
_entity.type
_entity.pdbx_description
1 polymer ?
#
loop_
_entity_poly.entity_id
_entity_poly.type
_entity_poly.pdbx_seq_one_letter_code
_entity_poly.pdbx_strand_id
1 'polypeptide(L)'
;MCAAIVGALLVERPADVEEGFSQQAPLVYHYGHSTPGTNATLYNVLVSRLAEVINQRAESNKKASISGVIINTCGWVKGTGYKAITHAALAFEVDVVLVLDQERLYNELVRDMPGFVKVVFTPKSGGVVERSKSMRSETRDSRVKEYFYGLKTPLYPHSFDVKFSDVKLYKIGAPSLPDSCMPLGMKAEDNFTKLVPVPLGPNVLHHILSVSFATSSDEDILQTNVAGFICV
;
A
#
# COMPACT_ATOMS: atom_id res chain seq x y z
N MET A 1 3.64 -8.24 -7.45
CA MET A 1 3.43 -6.85 -6.97
C MET A 1 4.74 -6.32 -6.35
N CYS A 2 5.10 -5.05 -6.59
CA CYS A 2 6.31 -4.40 -6.06
C CYS A 2 6.21 -4.12 -4.54
N ALA A 3 7.32 -3.75 -3.87
CA ALA A 3 7.31 -3.39 -2.46
C ALA A 3 6.73 -1.98 -2.21
N ALA A 4 6.34 -1.68 -0.96
CA ALA A 4 5.88 -0.34 -0.53
C ALA A 4 4.61 0.18 -1.23
N ILE A 5 3.67 -0.72 -1.50
CA ILE A 5 2.38 -0.42 -2.14
C ILE A 5 1.21 -0.80 -1.24
N VAL A 6 0.07 -0.16 -1.49
CA VAL A 6 -1.24 -0.56 -0.99
C VAL A 6 -2.08 -0.89 -2.22
N GLY A 7 -2.67 -2.08 -2.27
CA GLY A 7 -3.37 -2.51 -3.47
C GLY A 7 -4.31 -3.68 -3.24
N ALA A 8 -5.09 -3.98 -4.28
CA ALA A 8 -6.06 -5.06 -4.29
C ALA A 8 -6.05 -5.80 -5.62
N LEU A 9 -6.47 -7.07 -5.56
CA LEU A 9 -6.52 -7.98 -6.70
C LEU A 9 -7.83 -8.77 -6.63
N LEU A 10 -8.51 -8.88 -7.76
CA LEU A 10 -9.68 -9.76 -7.87
C LEU A 10 -9.19 -11.20 -8.07
N VAL A 11 -9.56 -12.10 -7.16
CA VAL A 11 -9.18 -13.52 -7.22
C VAL A 11 -10.27 -14.30 -7.94
N GLU A 12 -10.00 -14.71 -9.17
CA GLU A 12 -10.94 -15.48 -9.99
C GLU A 12 -10.58 -16.97 -10.12
N ARG A 13 -9.34 -17.33 -9.77
CA ARG A 13 -8.81 -18.69 -9.88
C ARG A 13 -7.97 -19.03 -8.65
N PRO A 14 -7.84 -20.33 -8.31
CA PRO A 14 -6.91 -20.78 -7.28
C PRO A 14 -5.49 -20.25 -7.54
N ALA A 15 -4.75 -20.01 -6.47
CA ALA A 15 -3.34 -19.66 -6.57
C ALA A 15 -2.55 -20.81 -7.22
N ASP A 16 -1.66 -20.47 -8.14
CA ASP A 16 -0.61 -21.40 -8.57
C ASP A 16 0.31 -21.71 -7.39
N VAL A 17 0.79 -22.94 -7.29
CA VAL A 17 1.63 -23.39 -6.17
C VAL A 17 2.94 -22.62 -6.10
N GLU A 18 3.46 -22.17 -7.23
CA GLU A 18 4.75 -21.51 -7.33
C GLU A 18 4.63 -20.01 -7.62
N GLU A 19 3.71 -19.62 -8.51
CA GLU A 19 3.51 -18.21 -8.90
C GLU A 19 2.47 -17.47 -8.06
N GLY A 20 1.64 -18.17 -7.29
CA GLY A 20 0.60 -17.57 -6.45
C GLY A 20 -0.62 -17.09 -7.25
N PHE A 21 -1.25 -15.99 -6.80
CA PHE A 21 -2.43 -15.44 -7.48
C PHE A 21 -2.07 -14.67 -8.75
N SER A 22 -2.88 -14.84 -9.81
CA SER A 22 -2.75 -14.09 -11.06
C SER A 22 -2.71 -12.58 -10.83
N GLN A 23 -1.64 -11.90 -11.26
CA GLN A 23 -1.46 -10.45 -11.08
C GLN A 23 -2.12 -9.63 -12.21
N GLN A 24 -3.23 -10.10 -12.78
CA GLN A 24 -3.92 -9.39 -13.86
C GLN A 24 -4.74 -8.20 -13.34
N ALA A 25 -4.50 -7.02 -13.91
CA ALA A 25 -5.21 -5.77 -13.62
C ALA A 25 -5.41 -5.48 -12.11
N PRO A 26 -4.34 -5.46 -11.28
CA PRO A 26 -4.44 -5.10 -9.89
C PRO A 26 -4.72 -3.59 -9.75
N LEU A 27 -5.45 -3.22 -8.71
CA LEU A 27 -5.56 -1.82 -8.28
C LEU A 27 -4.40 -1.52 -7.33
N VAL A 28 -3.55 -0.56 -7.67
CA VAL A 28 -2.33 -0.28 -6.91
C VAL A 28 -2.15 1.21 -6.65
N TYR A 29 -1.82 1.54 -5.41
CA TYR A 29 -1.37 2.86 -4.96
C TYR A 29 0.05 2.75 -4.41
N HIS A 30 0.90 3.71 -4.75
CA HIS A 30 2.29 3.72 -4.32
C HIS A 30 2.44 4.54 -3.04
N TYR A 31 2.77 3.87 -1.93
CA TYR A 31 3.03 4.51 -0.65
C TYR A 31 4.50 4.98 -0.52
N GLY A 32 5.45 4.27 -1.15
CA GLY A 32 6.84 4.71 -1.27
C GLY A 32 7.72 4.48 -0.04
N HIS A 33 7.17 3.95 1.06
CA HIS A 33 7.95 3.56 2.23
C HIS A 33 7.68 2.12 2.66
N SER A 34 8.67 1.50 3.30
CA SER A 34 8.58 0.11 3.77
C SER A 34 7.75 -0.07 5.05
N THR A 35 7.44 1.03 5.76
CA THR A 35 6.66 1.01 6.99
C THR A 35 5.61 2.13 6.99
N PRO A 36 4.34 1.83 7.38
CA PRO A 36 3.29 2.85 7.53
C PRO A 36 3.66 3.98 8.50
N GLY A 37 4.58 3.73 9.44
CA GLY A 37 4.97 4.72 10.44
C GLY A 37 5.74 5.92 9.88
N THR A 38 6.33 5.81 8.69
CA THR A 38 7.03 6.94 8.06
C THR A 38 6.08 8.09 7.73
N ASN A 39 4.87 7.76 7.27
CA ASN A 39 3.83 8.73 6.94
C ASN A 39 2.45 8.10 7.12
N ALA A 40 1.99 8.05 8.38
CA ALA A 40 0.73 7.43 8.74
C ALA A 40 -0.48 8.13 8.10
N THR A 41 -0.40 9.45 7.91
CA THR A 41 -1.44 10.24 7.24
C THR A 41 -1.63 9.78 5.80
N LEU A 42 -0.54 9.71 5.02
CA LEU A 42 -0.58 9.20 3.65
C LEU A 42 -1.08 7.75 3.61
N TYR A 43 -0.59 6.89 4.50
CA TYR A 43 -1.04 5.50 4.56
C TYR A 43 -2.56 5.40 4.75
N ASN A 44 -3.12 6.15 5.69
CA ASN A 44 -4.56 6.15 5.95
C ASN A 44 -5.37 6.70 4.75
N VAL A 45 -4.89 7.75 4.08
CA VAL A 45 -5.51 8.27 2.86
C VAL A 45 -5.57 7.19 1.77
N LEU A 46 -4.45 6.50 1.52
CA LEU A 46 -4.40 5.43 0.51
C LEU A 46 -5.27 4.23 0.86
N VAL A 47 -5.35 3.85 2.14
CA VAL A 47 -6.24 2.78 2.62
C VAL A 47 -7.71 3.16 2.43
N SER A 48 -8.10 4.38 2.80
CA SER A 48 -9.46 4.87 2.58
C SER A 48 -9.82 4.92 1.10
N ARG A 49 -8.90 5.42 0.25
CA ARG A 49 -9.11 5.47 -1.19
C ARG A 49 -9.25 4.07 -1.79
N LEU A 50 -8.44 3.11 -1.33
CA LEU A 50 -8.54 1.72 -1.78
C LEU A 50 -9.91 1.12 -1.43
N ALA A 51 -10.41 1.34 -0.20
CA ALA A 51 -11.70 0.86 0.24
C ALA A 51 -12.85 1.47 -0.60
N GLU A 52 -12.82 2.78 -0.84
CA GLU A 52 -13.81 3.48 -1.66
C GLU A 52 -13.91 2.89 -3.08
N VAL A 53 -12.78 2.70 -3.75
CA VAL A 53 -12.75 2.16 -5.11
C VAL A 53 -13.19 0.70 -5.16
N ILE A 54 -12.89 -0.09 -4.12
CA ILE A 54 -13.38 -1.47 -4.00
C ILE A 54 -14.90 -1.50 -3.84
N ASN A 55 -15.47 -0.61 -3.03
CA ASN A 55 -16.92 -0.50 -2.87
C ASN A 55 -17.61 -0.11 -4.19
N GLN A 56 -17.07 0.87 -4.92
CA GLN A 56 -17.56 1.23 -6.27
C GLN A 56 -17.48 0.05 -7.25
N ARG A 57 -16.42 -0.77 -7.16
CA ARG A 57 -16.30 -1.99 -7.98
C ARG A 57 -17.30 -3.07 -7.56
N ALA A 58 -17.61 -3.18 -6.28
CA ALA A 58 -18.61 -4.12 -5.77
C ALA A 58 -20.01 -3.75 -6.28
N GLU A 59 -20.37 -2.46 -6.33
CA GLU A 59 -21.65 -1.98 -6.86
C GLU A 59 -21.87 -2.37 -8.33
N SER A 60 -20.81 -2.32 -9.13
CA SER A 60 -20.86 -2.65 -10.56
C SER A 60 -20.66 -4.15 -10.87
N ASN A 61 -20.11 -4.93 -9.94
CA ASN A 61 -19.83 -6.35 -10.13
C ASN A 61 -20.48 -7.20 -9.02
N LYS A 62 -21.69 -7.71 -9.30
CA LYS A 62 -22.46 -8.54 -8.37
C LYS A 62 -21.69 -9.76 -7.87
N LYS A 63 -20.83 -10.39 -8.69
CA LYS A 63 -20.03 -11.55 -8.27
C LYS A 63 -18.97 -11.13 -7.25
N ALA A 64 -18.25 -10.04 -7.50
CA ALA A 64 -17.27 -9.52 -6.56
C ALA A 64 -17.93 -9.08 -5.25
N SER A 65 -19.09 -8.43 -5.32
CA SER A 65 -19.84 -8.00 -4.13
C SER A 65 -20.21 -9.15 -3.21
N ILE A 66 -20.77 -10.25 -3.73
CA ILE A 66 -21.15 -11.40 -2.89
C ILE A 66 -19.95 -12.19 -2.36
N SER A 67 -18.78 -12.09 -3.00
CA SER A 67 -17.58 -12.81 -2.60
C SER A 67 -16.87 -12.18 -1.40
N GLY A 68 -17.14 -10.89 -1.11
CA GLY A 68 -16.49 -10.15 -0.03
C GLY A 68 -15.01 -9.85 -0.31
N VAL A 69 -14.31 -9.39 0.73
CA VAL A 69 -12.92 -8.93 0.65
C VAL A 69 -12.10 -9.55 1.77
N ILE A 70 -10.89 -10.02 1.45
CA ILE A 70 -9.90 -10.48 2.43
C ILE A 70 -8.78 -9.45 2.51
N ILE A 71 -8.56 -8.89 3.71
CA ILE A 71 -7.62 -7.80 3.93
C ILE A 71 -6.44 -8.31 4.75
N ASN A 72 -5.23 -8.20 4.18
CA ASN A 72 -3.99 -8.52 4.87
C ASN A 72 -3.30 -7.23 5.34
N THR A 73 -3.11 -7.07 6.65
CA THR A 73 -2.50 -5.88 7.26
C THR A 73 -1.00 -6.03 7.46
N CYS A 74 -0.32 -4.93 7.80
CA CYS A 74 1.08 -4.99 8.25
C CYS A 74 1.18 -5.52 9.69
N GLY A 75 2.37 -5.98 10.09
CA GLY A 75 2.62 -6.53 11.43
C GLY A 75 2.85 -5.49 12.54
N TRP A 76 2.52 -4.22 12.32
CA TRP A 76 2.74 -3.16 13.31
C TRP A 76 1.47 -2.95 14.15
N VAL A 77 1.48 -3.49 15.36
CA VAL A 77 0.26 -3.64 16.19
C VAL A 77 0.18 -2.69 17.38
N LYS A 78 1.15 -1.78 17.57
CA LYS A 78 1.25 -0.90 18.74
C LYS A 78 1.13 0.56 18.35
N GLY A 79 0.53 1.37 19.22
CA GLY A 79 0.47 2.83 19.07
C GLY A 79 -0.21 3.26 17.77
N THR A 80 0.50 3.99 16.92
CA THR A 80 0.02 4.39 15.59
C THR A 80 -0.25 3.21 14.66
N GLY A 81 0.43 2.07 14.83
CA GLY A 81 0.11 0.84 14.10
C GLY A 81 -1.26 0.26 14.46
N TYR A 82 -1.62 0.28 15.74
CA TYR A 82 -2.97 -0.09 16.20
C TYR A 82 -4.03 0.82 15.56
N LYS A 83 -3.78 2.13 15.54
CA LYS A 83 -4.66 3.11 14.87
C LYS A 83 -4.81 2.85 13.37
N ALA A 84 -3.76 2.38 12.70
CA ALA A 84 -3.83 2.02 11.28
C ALA A 84 -4.69 0.77 11.05
N ILE A 85 -4.62 -0.22 11.95
CA ILE A 85 -5.47 -1.42 11.91
C ILE A 85 -6.94 -1.04 12.12
N THR A 86 -7.24 -0.22 13.12
CA THR A 86 -8.63 0.21 13.39
C THR A 86 -9.16 1.10 12.27
N HIS A 87 -8.33 1.98 11.70
CA HIS A 87 -8.67 2.78 10.51
C HIS A 87 -9.03 1.89 9.32
N ALA A 88 -8.22 0.86 9.03
CA ALA A 88 -8.50 -0.08 7.94
C ALA A 88 -9.81 -0.85 8.20
N ALA A 89 -10.05 -1.33 9.41
CA ALA A 89 -11.28 -2.02 9.78
C ALA A 89 -12.53 -1.16 9.55
N LEU A 90 -12.46 0.12 9.91
CA LEU A 90 -13.54 1.08 9.71
C LEU A 90 -13.72 1.45 8.23
N ALA A 91 -12.64 1.77 7.51
CA ALA A 91 -12.70 2.16 6.11
C ALA A 91 -13.26 1.07 5.20
N PHE A 92 -12.96 -0.19 5.52
CA PHE A 92 -13.48 -1.36 4.79
C PHE A 92 -14.79 -1.93 5.36
N GLU A 93 -15.33 -1.33 6.43
CA GLU A 93 -16.57 -1.79 7.08
C GLU A 93 -16.58 -3.30 7.37
N VAL A 94 -15.51 -3.79 8.00
CA VAL A 94 -15.27 -5.24 8.13
C VAL A 94 -16.26 -5.91 9.09
N ASP A 95 -16.76 -7.09 8.73
CA ASP A 95 -17.62 -7.91 9.59
C ASP A 95 -16.84 -8.79 10.57
N VAL A 96 -15.64 -9.23 10.18
CA VAL A 96 -14.84 -10.21 10.93
C VAL A 96 -13.38 -9.78 10.98
N VAL A 97 -12.79 -9.82 12.17
CA VAL A 97 -11.36 -9.54 12.39
C VAL A 97 -10.68 -10.78 12.97
N LEU A 98 -9.71 -11.33 12.24
CA LEU A 98 -8.91 -12.48 12.69
C LEU A 98 -7.61 -12.00 13.33
N VAL A 99 -7.41 -12.30 14.61
CA VAL A 99 -6.19 -11.96 15.35
C VAL A 99 -5.32 -13.20 15.51
N LEU A 100 -4.12 -13.17 14.94
CA LEU A 100 -3.18 -14.28 14.93
C LEU A 100 -2.17 -14.15 16.08
N ASP A 101 -2.19 -15.10 17.02
CA ASP A 101 -1.16 -15.29 18.06
C ASP A 101 -0.77 -14.01 18.84
N GLN A 102 -1.75 -13.14 19.11
CA GLN A 102 -1.54 -11.89 19.85
C GLN A 102 -2.73 -11.56 20.77
N GLU A 103 -2.73 -12.11 21.98
CA GLU A 103 -3.83 -11.97 22.95
C GLU A 103 -4.09 -10.51 23.36
N ARG A 104 -3.01 -9.73 23.54
CA ARG A 104 -3.16 -8.31 23.90
C ARG A 104 -3.92 -7.54 22.82
N LEU A 105 -3.56 -7.75 21.55
CA LEU A 105 -4.23 -7.10 20.41
C LEU A 105 -5.68 -7.56 20.31
N TYR A 106 -5.94 -8.85 20.54
CA TYR A 106 -7.29 -9.39 20.57
C TYR A 106 -8.16 -8.67 21.60
N ASN A 107 -7.70 -8.56 22.85
CA ASN A 107 -8.45 -7.90 23.91
C ASN A 107 -8.67 -6.39 23.62
N GLU A 108 -7.66 -5.71 23.05
CA GLU A 108 -7.80 -4.32 22.62
C GLU A 108 -8.84 -4.18 21.49
N LEU A 109 -8.86 -5.08 20.50
CA LEU A 109 -9.84 -5.05 19.41
C LEU A 109 -11.25 -5.43 19.86
N VAL A 110 -11.42 -6.41 20.75
CA VAL A 110 -12.74 -6.76 21.33
C VAL A 110 -13.36 -5.57 22.06
N ARG A 111 -12.53 -4.77 22.75
CA ARG A 111 -12.98 -3.58 23.47
C ARG A 111 -13.38 -2.44 22.54
N ASP A 112 -12.57 -2.19 21.50
CA ASP A 112 -12.65 -0.96 20.70
C ASP A 112 -13.43 -1.13 19.38
N MET A 113 -13.66 -2.37 18.90
CA MET A 113 -14.47 -2.62 17.71
C MET A 113 -15.98 -2.52 18.03
N PRO A 114 -16.81 -2.11 17.05
CA PRO A 114 -18.26 -2.13 17.19
C PRO A 114 -18.78 -3.55 17.50
N GLY A 115 -19.85 -3.66 18.29
CA GLY A 115 -20.37 -4.96 18.74
C GLY A 115 -20.86 -5.91 17.65
N PHE A 116 -21.08 -5.42 16.42
CA PHE A 116 -21.41 -6.26 15.26
C PHE A 116 -20.18 -6.92 14.63
N VAL A 117 -18.98 -6.37 14.86
CA VAL A 117 -17.73 -6.89 14.30
C VAL A 117 -17.28 -8.10 15.13
N LYS A 118 -17.19 -9.26 14.48
CA LYS A 118 -16.76 -10.49 15.13
C LYS A 118 -15.23 -10.56 15.18
N VAL A 119 -14.67 -10.32 16.36
CA VAL A 119 -13.23 -10.51 16.60
C VAL A 119 -12.96 -11.97 17.00
N VAL A 120 -12.07 -12.65 16.29
CA VAL A 120 -11.73 -14.06 16.51
C VAL A 120 -10.23 -14.20 16.78
N PHE A 121 -9.89 -14.80 17.92
CA PHE A 121 -8.52 -15.18 18.23
C PHE A 121 -8.16 -16.52 17.57
N THR A 122 -7.00 -16.57 16.93
CA THR A 122 -6.52 -17.75 16.20
C THR A 122 -5.05 -18.00 16.51
N PRO A 123 -4.65 -19.24 16.84
CA PRO A 123 -3.24 -19.56 17.07
C PRO A 123 -2.46 -19.53 15.76
N LYS A 124 -1.17 -19.16 15.80
CA LYS A 124 -0.29 -19.32 14.65
C LYS A 124 -0.06 -20.82 14.38
N SER A 125 0.11 -21.17 13.11
CA SER A 125 0.57 -22.52 12.75
C SER A 125 1.99 -22.76 13.27
N GLY A 126 2.26 -23.97 13.77
CA GLY A 126 3.60 -24.36 14.26
C GLY A 126 4.69 -24.37 13.20
N GLY A 127 4.32 -24.35 11.90
CA GLY A 127 5.27 -24.24 10.79
C GLY A 127 5.70 -22.80 10.47
N VAL A 128 5.16 -21.79 11.16
CA VAL A 128 5.53 -20.38 10.93
C VAL A 128 6.89 -20.10 11.55
N VAL A 129 7.84 -19.65 10.73
CA VAL A 129 9.20 -19.29 11.15
C VAL A 129 9.37 -17.78 11.18
N GLU A 130 10.06 -17.27 12.20
CA GLU A 130 10.40 -15.86 12.30
C GLU A 130 11.38 -15.44 11.18
N ARG A 131 11.08 -14.33 10.50
CA ARG A 131 11.92 -13.79 9.43
C ARG A 131 12.85 -12.71 9.95
N SER A 132 14.15 -12.82 9.65
CA SER A 132 15.13 -11.79 9.98
C SER A 132 14.91 -10.50 9.16
N LYS A 133 15.55 -9.40 9.56
CA LYS A 133 15.53 -8.14 8.79
C LYS A 133 16.17 -8.32 7.40
N SER A 134 17.27 -9.08 7.32
CA SER A 134 17.96 -9.40 6.06
C SER A 134 17.02 -10.14 5.10
N MET A 135 16.39 -11.21 5.58
CA MET A 135 15.45 -12.00 4.80
C MET A 135 14.29 -11.15 4.25
N ARG A 136 13.76 -10.22 5.05
CA ARG A 136 12.70 -9.30 4.58
C ARG A 136 13.22 -8.32 3.53
N SER A 137 14.48 -7.92 3.59
CA SER A 137 15.09 -7.07 2.56
C SER A 137 15.30 -7.84 1.26
N GLU A 138 15.95 -8.99 1.33
CA GLU A 138 16.17 -9.87 0.18
C GLU A 138 14.85 -10.26 -0.50
N THR A 139 13.81 -10.54 0.28
CA THR A 139 12.47 -10.83 -0.26
C THR A 139 11.90 -9.63 -1.01
N ARG A 140 12.06 -8.40 -0.52
CA ARG A 140 11.58 -7.21 -1.25
C ARG A 140 12.33 -7.04 -2.55
N ASP A 141 13.65 -7.20 -2.54
CA ASP A 141 14.49 -7.06 -3.73
C ASP A 141 14.11 -8.13 -4.77
N SER A 142 13.87 -9.36 -4.31
CA SER A 142 13.37 -10.45 -5.16
C SER A 142 11.99 -10.13 -5.76
N ARG A 143 11.07 -9.51 -5.01
CA ARG A 143 9.75 -9.09 -5.54
C ARG A 143 9.86 -7.98 -6.58
N VAL A 144 10.80 -7.05 -6.43
CA VAL A 144 11.10 -6.03 -7.44
C VAL A 144 11.61 -6.70 -8.72
N LYS A 145 12.54 -7.64 -8.60
CA LYS A 145 13.06 -8.40 -9.76
C LYS A 145 11.95 -9.20 -10.46
N GLU A 146 11.12 -9.89 -9.69
CA GLU A 146 9.97 -10.67 -10.19
C GLU A 146 8.97 -9.79 -10.96
N TYR A 147 8.75 -8.55 -10.52
CA TYR A 147 7.87 -7.61 -11.24
C TYR A 147 8.36 -7.32 -12.67
N PHE A 148 9.67 -7.13 -12.86
CA PHE A 148 10.22 -6.80 -14.17
C PHE A 148 10.51 -8.03 -15.03
N TYR A 149 10.98 -9.12 -14.44
CA TYR A 149 11.52 -10.28 -15.16
C TYR A 149 10.67 -11.55 -15.04
N GLY A 150 9.58 -11.51 -14.27
CA GLY A 150 8.76 -12.69 -13.99
C GLY A 150 9.42 -13.67 -13.01
N LEU A 151 8.72 -14.77 -12.72
CA LEU A 151 9.20 -15.86 -11.88
C LEU A 151 9.58 -17.09 -12.72
N LYS A 152 8.60 -17.91 -13.10
CA LYS A 152 8.81 -18.99 -14.07
C LYS A 152 8.51 -18.53 -15.47
N THR A 153 7.38 -17.85 -15.63
CA THR A 153 7.02 -17.23 -16.90
C THR A 153 7.88 -15.97 -17.05
N PRO A 154 8.88 -15.95 -17.96
CA PRO A 154 9.77 -14.82 -18.08
C PRO A 154 9.01 -13.61 -18.64
N LEU A 155 9.28 -12.45 -18.06
CA LEU A 155 8.90 -11.16 -18.60
C LEU A 155 10.13 -10.48 -19.20
N TYR A 156 9.92 -9.70 -20.25
CA TYR A 156 10.97 -9.03 -21.00
C TYR A 156 10.82 -7.51 -20.82
N PRO A 157 11.40 -6.92 -19.76
CA PRO A 157 11.29 -5.50 -19.53
C PRO A 157 12.08 -4.73 -20.60
N HIS A 158 11.60 -3.54 -20.95
CA HIS A 158 12.24 -2.68 -21.94
C HIS A 158 13.09 -1.61 -21.25
N SER A 159 14.33 -1.44 -21.75
CA SER A 159 15.22 -0.36 -21.36
C SER A 159 15.34 0.63 -22.50
N PHE A 160 15.08 1.90 -22.22
CA PHE A 160 15.19 2.99 -23.19
C PHE A 160 15.41 4.32 -22.48
N ASP A 161 15.96 5.29 -23.21
CA ASP A 161 16.22 6.62 -22.70
C ASP A 161 14.99 7.51 -22.78
N VAL A 162 14.76 8.31 -21.75
CA VAL A 162 13.68 9.30 -21.68
C VAL A 162 14.28 10.68 -21.40
N LYS A 163 13.87 11.69 -22.17
CA LYS A 163 14.33 13.07 -21.94
C LYS A 163 13.70 13.61 -20.66
N PHE A 164 14.49 14.32 -19.86
CA PHE A 164 13.99 14.98 -18.66
C PHE A 164 12.90 16.03 -18.93
N SER A 165 12.84 16.58 -20.15
CA SER A 165 11.75 17.48 -20.58
C SER A 165 10.38 16.80 -20.64
N ASP A 166 10.36 15.48 -20.80
CA ASP A 166 9.15 14.72 -21.12
C ASP A 166 8.52 14.12 -19.86
N VAL A 167 9.17 14.27 -18.71
CA VAL A 167 8.73 13.69 -17.43
C VAL A 167 8.76 14.71 -16.30
N LYS A 168 7.77 14.63 -15.42
CA LYS A 168 7.72 15.39 -14.17
C LYS A 168 7.82 14.41 -13.01
N LEU A 169 8.78 14.62 -12.12
CA LEU A 169 8.95 13.80 -10.94
C LEU A 169 8.45 14.52 -9.70
N TYR A 170 7.67 13.81 -8.90
CA TYR A 170 7.14 14.30 -7.63
C TYR A 170 7.48 13.34 -6.51
N LYS A 171 7.65 13.89 -5.31
CA LYS A 171 7.72 13.17 -4.05
C LYS A 171 6.55 13.60 -3.17
N ILE A 172 5.92 12.64 -2.52
CA ILE A 172 4.85 12.90 -1.56
C ILE A 172 5.47 13.13 -0.18
N GLY A 173 5.04 14.21 0.48
CA GLY A 173 5.54 14.63 1.77
C GLY A 173 6.60 15.72 1.66
N ALA A 174 6.28 16.90 2.20
CA ALA A 174 7.23 17.97 2.41
C ALA A 174 7.99 17.79 3.73
N PRO A 175 9.23 18.27 3.85
CA PRO A 175 9.96 18.26 5.11
C PRO A 175 9.18 19.01 6.19
N SER A 176 9.27 18.52 7.43
CA SER A 176 8.63 19.16 8.58
C SER A 176 9.24 20.55 8.81
N LEU A 177 8.40 21.58 8.70
CA LEU A 177 8.78 22.95 9.07
C LEU A 177 8.46 23.17 10.56
N PRO A 178 9.28 23.96 11.28
CA PRO A 178 8.90 24.43 12.62
C PRO A 178 7.59 25.21 12.59
N ASP A 179 6.81 25.17 13.67
CA ASP A 179 5.53 25.88 13.77
C ASP A 179 5.66 27.39 13.51
N SER A 180 6.81 27.98 13.86
CA SER A 180 7.12 29.39 13.62
C SER A 180 7.31 29.76 12.14
N CYS A 181 7.52 28.77 11.26
CA CYS A 181 7.71 28.95 9.83
C CYS A 181 6.49 28.49 9.00
N MET A 182 5.39 28.08 9.64
CA MET A 182 4.18 27.67 8.93
C MET A 182 3.35 28.89 8.49
N PRO A 183 2.87 28.93 7.24
CA PRO A 183 1.92 29.94 6.79
C PRO A 183 0.63 29.92 7.62
N LEU A 184 -0.02 31.07 7.76
CA LEU A 184 -1.32 31.18 8.44
C LEU A 184 -2.32 30.20 7.83
N GLY A 185 -2.88 29.33 8.69
CA GLY A 185 -3.91 28.36 8.32
C GLY A 185 -3.40 26.98 7.88
N MET A 186 -2.09 26.77 7.72
CA MET A 186 -1.52 25.45 7.45
C MET A 186 -1.23 24.71 8.75
N LYS A 187 -1.57 23.42 8.80
CA LYS A 187 -1.17 22.50 9.88
C LYS A 187 0.07 21.71 9.45
N ALA A 188 0.85 21.25 10.42
CA ALA A 188 2.00 20.39 10.16
C ALA A 188 1.59 19.11 9.41
N GLU A 189 0.36 18.62 9.63
CA GLU A 189 -0.17 17.44 8.95
C GLU A 189 -0.35 17.63 7.44
N ASP A 190 -0.65 18.85 6.98
CA ASP A 190 -0.88 19.17 5.56
C ASP A 190 0.40 18.99 4.74
N ASN A 191 1.57 19.07 5.39
CA ASN A 191 2.84 18.81 4.73
C ASN A 191 3.04 17.33 4.40
N PHE A 192 2.42 16.40 5.13
CA PHE A 192 2.63 14.97 4.92
C PHE A 192 2.05 14.45 3.61
N THR A 193 1.02 15.09 3.07
CA THR A 193 0.39 14.71 1.79
C THR A 193 0.72 15.69 0.66
N LYS A 194 1.56 16.70 0.92
CA LYS A 194 1.95 17.68 -0.10
C LYS A 194 2.83 17.05 -1.18
N LEU A 195 2.50 17.32 -2.44
CA LEU A 195 3.34 16.97 -3.59
C LEU A 195 4.48 17.99 -3.74
N VAL A 196 5.71 17.49 -3.80
CA VAL A 196 6.91 18.29 -3.97
C VAL A 196 7.60 17.88 -5.27
N PRO A 197 7.80 18.80 -6.24
CA PRO A 197 8.55 18.49 -7.44
C PRO A 197 10.01 18.18 -7.10
N VAL A 198 10.56 17.13 -7.71
CA VAL A 198 11.94 16.70 -7.48
C VAL A 198 12.76 16.97 -8.75
N PRO A 199 13.91 17.65 -8.64
CA PRO A 199 14.80 17.80 -9.78
C PRO A 199 15.34 16.43 -10.22
N LEU A 200 15.28 16.18 -11.52
CA LEU A 200 15.81 14.97 -12.15
C LEU A 200 17.34 15.06 -12.19
N GLY A 201 18.01 14.01 -11.72
CA GLY A 201 19.46 13.95 -11.62
C GLY A 201 19.95 12.66 -10.96
N PRO A 202 21.22 12.61 -10.53
CA PRO A 202 21.80 11.41 -9.91
C PRO A 202 21.10 10.94 -8.63
N ASN A 203 20.32 11.81 -7.98
CA ASN A 203 19.52 11.53 -6.79
C ASN A 203 18.41 10.50 -7.02
N VAL A 204 18.00 10.25 -8.26
CA VAL A 204 16.95 9.27 -8.58
C VAL A 204 17.51 7.92 -9.01
N LEU A 205 18.83 7.80 -9.13
CA LEU A 205 19.48 6.56 -9.54
C LEU A 205 19.13 5.41 -8.58
N HIS A 206 18.85 4.23 -9.13
CA HIS A 206 18.47 3.00 -8.44
C HIS A 206 17.16 3.09 -7.64
N HIS A 207 16.35 4.13 -7.87
CA HIS A 207 15.03 4.22 -7.27
C HIS A 207 13.98 3.54 -8.14
N ILE A 208 13.02 2.90 -7.48
CA ILE A 208 11.79 2.47 -8.10
C ILE A 208 10.81 3.64 -8.07
N LEU A 209 10.34 4.05 -9.24
CA LEU A 209 9.37 5.12 -9.41
C LEU A 209 8.05 4.54 -9.91
N SER A 210 6.93 5.08 -9.43
CA SER A 210 5.60 4.74 -9.94
C SER A 210 5.19 5.68 -11.06
N VAL A 211 4.60 5.15 -12.12
CA VAL A 211 3.94 5.93 -13.17
C VAL A 211 2.47 6.08 -12.80
N SER A 212 2.03 7.30 -12.50
CA SER A 212 0.64 7.60 -12.17
C SER A 212 -0.25 7.59 -13.42
N PHE A 213 -1.53 7.24 -13.28
CA PHE A 213 -2.54 7.43 -14.33
C PHE A 213 -3.00 8.89 -14.46
N ALA A 214 -2.59 9.78 -13.57
CA ALA A 214 -2.95 11.19 -13.63
C ALA A 214 -2.44 11.82 -14.94
N THR A 215 -3.32 12.48 -15.69
CA THR A 215 -2.97 13.01 -17.03
C THR A 215 -2.35 14.40 -16.97
N SER A 216 -2.55 15.11 -15.86
CA SER A 216 -2.04 16.45 -15.64
C SER A 216 -1.55 16.65 -14.20
N SER A 217 -0.75 17.69 -13.97
CA SER A 217 -0.30 18.07 -12.63
C SER A 217 -1.37 18.71 -11.75
N ASP A 218 -2.52 19.02 -12.35
CA ASP A 218 -3.65 19.65 -11.68
C ASP A 218 -4.66 18.61 -11.15
N GLU A 219 -4.51 17.35 -11.56
CA GLU A 219 -5.25 16.21 -11.02
C GLU A 219 -4.69 15.75 -9.66
N ASP A 220 -5.50 15.00 -8.91
CA ASP A 220 -5.08 14.39 -7.65
C ASP A 220 -4.11 13.21 -7.90
N ILE A 221 -2.83 13.53 -8.09
CA ILE A 221 -1.76 12.53 -8.27
C ILE A 221 -1.68 11.61 -7.04
N LEU A 222 -2.02 12.10 -5.85
CA LEU A 222 -1.86 11.37 -4.60
C LEU A 222 -2.88 10.23 -4.46
N GLN A 223 -4.12 10.45 -4.91
CA GLN A 223 -5.20 9.45 -4.86
C GLN A 223 -5.47 8.75 -6.19
N THR A 224 -4.68 9.06 -7.23
CA THR A 224 -4.72 8.35 -8.51
C THR A 224 -3.89 7.07 -8.43
N ASN A 225 -4.43 5.98 -8.96
CA ASN A 225 -3.72 4.70 -9.00
C ASN A 225 -2.56 4.73 -10.00
N VAL A 226 -1.70 3.73 -9.92
CA VAL A 226 -0.48 3.65 -10.74
C VAL A 226 -0.65 2.68 -11.91
N ALA A 227 -0.12 3.04 -13.06
CA ALA A 227 -0.04 2.19 -14.25
C ALA A 227 1.01 1.10 -14.11
N GLY A 228 2.09 1.40 -13.39
CA GLY A 228 3.19 0.48 -13.16
C GLY A 228 4.37 1.15 -12.50
N PHE A 229 5.50 0.45 -12.53
CA PHE A 229 6.75 0.89 -11.93
C PHE A 229 7.88 0.88 -12.96
N ILE A 230 8.81 1.81 -12.79
CA ILE A 230 10.07 1.88 -13.54
C ILE A 230 11.24 1.88 -12.56
N CYS A 231 12.39 1.41 -13.03
CA CYS A 231 13.66 1.51 -12.32
C CYS A 231 14.55 2.49 -13.08
N VAL A 232 15.21 3.40 -12.37
CA VAL A 232 16.13 4.40 -12.94
C VAL A 232 17.58 3.99 -12.75
#